data_AF-A0A0C3N1I6-F1
#
_entry.id   AF-A0A0C3N1I6-F1
#
_cell.length_a   1.000
_cell.length_b   1.000
_cell.length_c   1.000
_cell.angle_alpha   90.00
_cell.angle_beta   90.00
_cell.angle_gamma   90.00
#
_symmetry.space_group_name_H-M   'P 1'
#
loop_
_entity.id
_entity.type
_entity.pdbx_description
1 polymer ?
#
loop_
_entity_poly.entity_id
_entity_poly.type
_entity_poly.pdbx_seq_one_letter_code
_entity_poly.pdbx_strand_id
1 'polypeptide(L)'
;MLMGPVEDLKRKLSLAIESSGVRDGAFGQPQLVEAASQEAERVFQGIAKSRPSKEDAYAAALAFMRGHRLEEWQFDLLASAVCTPIREQRGATLLGHERFGELLAWYERECAAGELWWLTWYGLLGSYFEFRMESATEAERTGWKTLRALLQKTWPKIDRQFAQGPVPDWAKVLRGEPQLLTEKAADNYGFAYLEGDQEGLEHLKRDLGIPAHSWFYHLLILAAVRAATTCPDGTFKKHLPQLMSLIDRQPAFRDEAIELILSRYFKCSDRSVHPQLRDYVVRKDVWRNPKLKSVGLATAWNRVPDAVWKMVLGWVNEGNLRDFFDILAAKNKANQDRLAFWSQYLEQISWTRLVFGNATLQLAQKNPSVRQLIAREEGAYALLTGTKDVDAFMMQIGDFIAVEFTKTGHAAYVYAVNALPFDQFSRDYTGGTDDLRAGFKSLPAARITHHAGWEDSARSDLARLGIHPDKRGGSTYGTRSHQAETAAGSNRPGTRTERTPATGSPRDQFLSGGAPRPPSTKPVARAPLGANFTMTTLQECLSGYDGARIDDKRGVNGGRLWVQDPKHQYELSKKLVGFGFKWSEKRQAWYHPEA
;
A
#
# COMPACT_ATOMS: atom_id res chain seq x y z
N MET A 1 -61.16 -74.32 11.53
CA MET A 1 -60.93 -74.27 12.99
C MET A 1 -60.32 -72.92 13.32
N LEU A 2 -61.05 -72.07 14.04
CA LEU A 2 -60.52 -70.81 14.57
C LEU A 2 -59.52 -71.15 15.69
N MET A 3 -58.26 -70.71 15.58
CA MET A 3 -57.31 -70.85 16.68
C MET A 3 -57.82 -70.09 17.90
N GLY A 4 -57.80 -70.74 19.07
CA GLY A 4 -58.23 -70.12 20.32
C GLY A 4 -57.34 -68.92 20.71
N PRO A 5 -57.88 -67.97 21.49
CA PRO A 5 -57.18 -66.73 21.84
C PRO A 5 -55.86 -66.94 22.59
N VAL A 6 -55.69 -68.07 23.28
CA VAL A 6 -54.43 -68.45 23.96
C VAL A 6 -53.33 -68.77 22.94
N GLU A 7 -53.69 -69.42 21.83
CA GLU A 7 -52.74 -69.85 20.79
C GLU A 7 -52.36 -68.68 19.88
N ASP A 8 -53.29 -67.74 19.68
CA ASP A 8 -53.00 -66.47 19.02
C ASP A 8 -52.07 -65.59 19.87
N LEU A 9 -52.26 -65.56 21.21
CA LEU A 9 -51.37 -64.86 22.13
C LEU A 9 -49.98 -65.50 22.16
N LYS A 10 -49.90 -66.82 22.20
CA LYS A 10 -48.62 -67.57 22.20
C LYS A 10 -47.83 -67.37 20.91
N ARG A 11 -48.53 -67.30 19.76
CA ARG A 11 -47.91 -66.96 18.47
C ARG A 11 -47.40 -65.52 18.45
N LYS A 12 -48.19 -64.57 18.94
CA LYS A 12 -47.79 -63.15 19.01
C LYS A 12 -46.61 -62.93 19.96
N LEU A 13 -46.57 -63.62 21.10
CA LEU A 13 -45.47 -63.55 22.05
C LEU A 13 -44.18 -64.13 21.47
N SER A 14 -44.25 -65.28 20.78
CA SER A 14 -43.09 -65.88 20.12
C SER A 14 -42.53 -64.98 19.01
N LEU A 15 -43.40 -64.36 18.20
CA LEU A 15 -42.99 -63.41 17.17
C LEU A 15 -42.33 -62.15 17.77
N ALA A 16 -42.83 -61.65 18.90
CA ALA A 16 -42.22 -60.52 19.61
C ALA A 16 -40.87 -60.86 20.26
N ILE A 17 -40.69 -62.11 20.71
CA ILE A 17 -39.43 -62.60 21.28
C ILE A 17 -38.38 -62.87 20.18
N GLU A 18 -38.82 -63.29 18.99
CA GLU A 18 -37.95 -63.47 17.82
C GLU A 18 -37.52 -62.11 17.23
N SER A 19 -38.42 -61.13 17.12
CA SER A 19 -38.08 -59.81 16.59
C SER A 19 -37.24 -58.95 17.53
N SER A 20 -37.22 -59.26 18.83
CA SER A 20 -36.41 -58.56 19.84
C SER A 20 -34.99 -59.10 19.94
N GLY A 21 -34.59 -60.11 19.16
CA GLY A 21 -33.22 -60.62 19.15
C GLY A 21 -32.78 -61.34 20.43
N VAL A 22 -33.74 -61.67 21.30
CA VAL A 22 -33.50 -62.29 22.62
C VAL A 22 -32.99 -63.73 22.50
N ARG A 23 -33.32 -64.43 21.40
CA ARG A 23 -32.89 -65.82 21.16
C ARG A 23 -31.52 -65.97 20.48
N ASP A 24 -31.08 -64.96 19.72
CA ASP A 24 -29.84 -65.03 18.93
C ASP A 24 -28.61 -64.49 19.68
N GLY A 25 -28.74 -64.15 20.97
CA GLY A 25 -27.65 -63.56 21.76
C GLY A 25 -27.19 -62.19 21.27
N ALA A 26 -27.95 -61.56 20.36
CA ALA A 26 -27.67 -60.23 19.80
C ALA A 26 -28.10 -59.08 20.73
N PHE A 27 -28.85 -59.39 21.79
CA PHE A 27 -29.21 -58.43 22.82
C PHE A 27 -27.95 -58.07 23.64
N GLY A 28 -27.38 -56.89 23.36
CA GLY A 28 -26.21 -56.37 24.06
C GLY A 28 -24.87 -56.53 23.32
N GLN A 29 -24.85 -56.74 21.99
CA GLN A 29 -23.60 -56.66 21.21
C GLN A 29 -23.12 -55.20 21.10
N PRO A 30 -22.04 -54.80 21.80
CA PRO A 30 -21.59 -53.41 21.83
C PRO A 30 -21.19 -52.92 20.44
N GLN A 31 -20.69 -53.82 19.59
CA GLN A 31 -20.24 -53.53 18.23
C GLN A 31 -21.37 -53.09 17.30
N LEU A 32 -22.60 -53.60 17.47
CA LEU A 32 -23.76 -53.15 16.69
C LEU A 32 -24.24 -51.77 17.15
N VAL A 33 -24.16 -51.49 18.45
CA VAL A 33 -24.44 -50.17 19.02
C VAL A 33 -23.36 -49.17 18.61
N GLU A 34 -22.09 -49.56 18.61
CA GLU A 34 -20.96 -48.77 18.14
C GLU A 34 -21.07 -48.47 16.64
N ALA A 35 -21.40 -49.46 15.81
CA ALA A 35 -21.59 -49.26 14.37
C ALA A 35 -22.78 -48.34 14.07
N ALA A 36 -23.92 -48.54 14.76
CA ALA A 36 -25.08 -47.66 14.64
C ALA A 36 -24.79 -46.24 15.16
N SER A 37 -24.00 -46.12 16.23
CA SER A 37 -23.54 -44.83 16.76
C SER A 37 -22.58 -44.13 15.81
N GLN A 38 -21.64 -44.86 15.20
CA GLN A 38 -20.71 -44.32 14.19
C GLN A 38 -21.44 -43.89 12.92
N GLU A 39 -22.46 -44.64 12.49
CA GLU A 39 -23.27 -44.27 11.33
C GLU A 39 -24.17 -43.06 11.65
N ALA A 40 -24.80 -43.02 12.83
CA ALA A 40 -25.54 -41.85 13.29
C ALA A 40 -24.63 -40.62 13.41
N GLU A 41 -23.39 -40.79 13.90
CA GLU A 41 -22.39 -39.72 13.96
C GLU A 41 -22.00 -39.26 12.54
N ARG A 42 -21.75 -40.18 11.60
CA ARG A 42 -21.46 -39.83 10.19
C ARG A 42 -22.61 -39.07 9.54
N VAL A 43 -23.85 -39.54 9.73
CA VAL A 43 -25.05 -38.86 9.20
C VAL A 43 -25.19 -37.48 9.84
N PHE A 44 -25.03 -37.36 11.15
CA PHE A 44 -25.10 -36.10 11.87
C PHE A 44 -24.04 -35.09 11.39
N GLN A 45 -22.78 -35.52 11.23
CA GLN A 45 -21.73 -34.69 10.64
C GLN A 45 -21.99 -34.38 9.16
N GLY A 46 -22.59 -35.32 8.42
CA GLY A 46 -22.98 -35.17 7.02
C GLY A 46 -24.09 -34.13 6.80
N ILE A 47 -25.06 -34.05 7.72
CA ILE A 47 -26.13 -33.04 7.67
C ILE A 47 -25.54 -31.63 7.82
N ALA A 48 -24.61 -31.42 8.76
CA ALA A 48 -23.90 -30.14 8.89
C ALA A 48 -23.12 -29.77 7.62
N LYS A 49 -22.61 -30.75 6.86
CA LYS A 49 -21.90 -30.54 5.59
C LYS A 49 -22.84 -30.33 4.39
N SER A 50 -24.12 -30.68 4.51
CA SER A 50 -25.11 -30.60 3.45
C SER A 50 -25.74 -29.20 3.44
N ARG A 51 -25.20 -28.31 2.59
CA ARG A 51 -25.76 -26.96 2.45
C ARG A 51 -27.18 -27.02 1.87
N PRO A 52 -28.10 -26.13 2.30
CA PRO A 52 -29.41 -25.99 1.66
C PRO A 52 -29.26 -25.65 0.16
N SER A 53 -30.30 -25.93 -0.61
CA SER A 53 -30.38 -25.63 -2.04
C SER A 53 -29.98 -24.18 -2.31
N LYS A 54 -28.99 -23.97 -3.18
CA LYS A 54 -28.50 -22.63 -3.54
C LYS A 54 -29.60 -21.80 -4.21
N GLU A 55 -30.48 -22.43 -4.98
CA GLU A 55 -31.58 -21.77 -5.67
C GLU A 55 -32.64 -21.29 -4.69
N ASP A 56 -33.01 -22.12 -3.71
CA ASP A 56 -34.02 -21.75 -2.71
C ASP A 56 -33.50 -20.69 -1.75
N ALA A 57 -32.23 -20.79 -1.33
CA ALA A 57 -31.58 -19.77 -0.51
C ALA A 57 -31.46 -18.42 -1.24
N TYR A 58 -31.17 -18.45 -2.55
CA TYR A 58 -31.20 -17.26 -3.40
C TYR A 58 -32.62 -16.67 -3.50
N ALA A 59 -33.64 -17.51 -3.71
CA ALA A 59 -35.03 -17.07 -3.81
C ALA A 59 -35.53 -16.44 -2.51
N ALA A 60 -35.20 -17.03 -1.35
CA ALA A 60 -35.52 -16.48 -0.03
C ALA A 60 -34.84 -15.12 0.19
N ALA A 61 -33.56 -14.99 -0.15
CA ALA A 61 -32.81 -13.73 -0.07
C ALA A 61 -33.43 -12.64 -0.96
N LEU A 62 -33.79 -12.97 -2.20
CA LEU A 62 -34.47 -12.05 -3.10
C LEU A 62 -35.84 -11.61 -2.57
N ALA A 63 -36.64 -12.55 -2.05
CA ALA A 63 -37.95 -12.25 -1.46
C ALA A 63 -37.82 -11.33 -0.24
N PHE A 64 -36.83 -11.59 0.63
CA PHE A 64 -36.52 -10.72 1.76
C PHE A 64 -36.16 -9.31 1.32
N MET A 65 -35.23 -9.17 0.37
CA MET A 65 -34.81 -7.85 -0.12
C MET A 65 -35.95 -7.07 -0.79
N ARG A 66 -36.97 -7.75 -1.32
CA ARG A 66 -38.16 -7.14 -1.92
C ARG A 66 -39.24 -6.72 -0.92
N GLY A 67 -39.08 -6.99 0.37
CA GLY A 67 -40.13 -6.65 1.34
C GLY A 67 -41.21 -7.74 1.50
N HIS A 68 -41.05 -8.90 0.88
CA HIS A 68 -42.06 -9.96 0.98
C HIS A 68 -42.06 -10.57 2.39
N ARG A 69 -43.24 -10.99 2.83
CA ARG A 69 -43.38 -11.78 4.06
C ARG A 69 -42.78 -13.17 3.82
N LEU A 70 -41.92 -13.60 4.73
CA LEU A 70 -41.32 -14.92 4.69
C LEU A 70 -42.01 -15.88 5.66
N GLU A 71 -42.00 -17.15 5.29
CA GLU A 71 -42.30 -18.28 6.15
C GLU A 71 -41.10 -18.63 7.02
N GLU A 72 -41.34 -19.33 8.14
CA GLU A 72 -40.33 -19.61 9.17
C GLU A 72 -39.12 -20.37 8.62
N TRP A 73 -39.35 -21.44 7.85
CA TRP A 73 -38.29 -22.24 7.23
C TRP A 73 -37.44 -21.45 6.20
N GLN A 74 -37.94 -20.33 5.66
CA GLN A 74 -37.17 -19.50 4.73
C GLN A 74 -36.08 -18.71 5.45
N PHE A 75 -36.22 -18.48 6.76
CA PHE A 75 -35.14 -17.89 7.56
C PHE A 75 -33.96 -18.86 7.67
N ASP A 76 -34.19 -20.17 7.71
CA ASP A 76 -33.11 -21.17 7.70
C ASP A 76 -32.30 -21.11 6.40
N LEU A 77 -32.98 -20.89 5.28
CA LEU A 77 -32.34 -20.70 3.98
C LEU A 77 -31.58 -19.38 3.90
N LEU A 78 -32.15 -18.29 4.41
CA LEU A 78 -31.51 -16.97 4.43
C LEU A 78 -30.15 -17.00 5.12
N ALA A 79 -30.01 -17.77 6.21
CA ALA A 79 -28.78 -17.88 6.96
C ALA A 79 -27.58 -18.28 6.06
N SER A 80 -27.82 -19.11 5.05
CA SER A 80 -26.80 -19.58 4.10
C SER A 80 -26.63 -18.68 2.86
N ALA A 81 -27.44 -17.62 2.72
CA ALA A 81 -27.42 -16.72 1.57
C ALA A 81 -27.05 -15.26 1.92
N VAL A 82 -26.60 -15.01 3.15
CA VAL A 82 -26.28 -13.65 3.63
C VAL A 82 -25.22 -12.95 2.76
N CYS A 83 -24.23 -13.72 2.28
CA CYS A 83 -23.17 -13.23 1.40
C CYS A 83 -23.47 -13.41 -0.10
N THR A 84 -24.64 -13.94 -0.46
CA THR A 84 -24.98 -14.23 -1.86
C THR A 84 -25.36 -12.95 -2.59
N PRO A 85 -24.67 -12.58 -3.68
CA PRO A 85 -25.03 -11.41 -4.47
C PRO A 85 -26.31 -11.67 -5.27
N ILE A 86 -27.30 -10.80 -5.13
CA ILE A 86 -28.60 -10.92 -5.79
C ILE A 86 -28.62 -10.09 -7.07
N ARG A 87 -28.72 -10.77 -8.22
CA ARG A 87 -28.66 -10.17 -9.56
C ARG A 87 -29.74 -9.12 -9.78
N GLU A 88 -30.98 -9.41 -9.36
CA GLU A 88 -32.13 -8.49 -9.48
C GLU A 88 -31.94 -7.23 -8.63
N GLN A 89 -31.08 -7.28 -7.62
CA GLN A 89 -30.71 -6.17 -6.75
C GLN A 89 -29.33 -5.59 -7.12
N ARG A 90 -28.95 -5.68 -8.40
CA ARG A 90 -27.68 -5.16 -8.95
C ARG A 90 -26.44 -5.74 -8.26
N GLY A 91 -26.52 -7.00 -7.82
CA GLY A 91 -25.43 -7.70 -7.14
C GLY A 91 -25.30 -7.36 -5.64
N ALA A 92 -26.25 -6.62 -5.06
CA ALA A 92 -26.25 -6.37 -3.63
C ALA A 92 -26.43 -7.67 -2.84
N THR A 93 -25.76 -7.74 -1.69
CA THR A 93 -25.88 -8.83 -0.72
C THR A 93 -26.79 -8.43 0.43
N LEU A 94 -27.24 -9.40 1.25
CA LEU A 94 -28.00 -9.10 2.45
C LEU A 94 -27.17 -8.31 3.47
N LEU A 95 -25.86 -8.54 3.56
CA LEU A 95 -24.97 -7.82 4.48
C LEU A 95 -25.04 -6.29 4.31
N GLY A 96 -25.14 -5.81 3.07
CA GLY A 96 -25.20 -4.39 2.74
C GLY A 96 -26.62 -3.82 2.70
N HIS A 97 -27.64 -4.63 2.95
CA HIS A 97 -29.04 -4.23 2.77
C HIS A 97 -29.58 -3.50 4.01
N GLU A 98 -30.43 -2.49 3.81
CA GLU A 98 -30.99 -1.67 4.90
C GLU A 98 -31.78 -2.50 5.94
N ARG A 99 -32.46 -3.56 5.47
CA ARG A 99 -33.24 -4.49 6.30
C ARG A 99 -32.43 -5.56 7.01
N PHE A 100 -31.10 -5.58 6.85
CA PHE A 100 -30.26 -6.61 7.47
C PHE A 100 -30.33 -6.60 9.00
N GLY A 101 -30.45 -5.41 9.60
CA GLY A 101 -30.64 -5.28 11.04
C GLY A 101 -31.92 -5.95 11.56
N GLU A 102 -33.01 -5.89 10.80
CA GLU A 102 -34.27 -6.57 11.13
C GLU A 102 -34.10 -8.09 11.15
N LEU A 103 -33.36 -8.61 10.17
CA LEU A 103 -33.06 -10.03 10.05
C LEU A 103 -32.22 -10.54 11.23
N LEU A 104 -31.15 -9.82 11.59
CA LEU A 104 -30.32 -10.20 12.74
C LEU A 104 -31.10 -10.12 14.06
N ALA A 105 -31.96 -9.10 14.22
CA ALA A 105 -32.82 -9.01 15.39
C ALA A 105 -33.82 -10.17 15.48
N TRP A 106 -34.27 -10.74 14.35
CA TRP A 106 -35.09 -11.95 14.34
C TRP A 106 -34.29 -13.15 14.88
N TYR A 107 -33.11 -13.45 14.32
CA TYR A 107 -32.27 -14.55 14.81
C TYR A 107 -31.91 -14.41 16.29
N GLU A 108 -31.67 -13.16 16.73
CA GLU A 108 -31.38 -12.89 18.14
C GLU A 108 -32.57 -13.21 19.06
N ARG A 109 -33.80 -12.89 18.64
CA ARG A 109 -35.03 -13.24 19.39
C ARG A 109 -35.27 -14.74 19.43
N GLU A 110 -35.11 -15.44 18.31
CA GLU A 110 -35.23 -16.90 18.27
C GLU A 110 -34.20 -17.58 19.18
N CYS A 111 -32.95 -17.08 19.17
CA CYS A 111 -31.92 -17.55 20.08
C CYS A 111 -32.24 -17.19 21.53
N ALA A 112 -32.88 -16.04 21.77
CA ALA A 112 -33.30 -15.63 23.09
C ALA A 112 -34.35 -16.58 23.68
N ALA A 113 -35.33 -16.97 22.85
CA ALA A 113 -36.40 -17.92 23.17
C ALA A 113 -35.90 -19.37 23.30
N GLY A 114 -34.76 -19.71 22.69
CA GLY A 114 -34.23 -21.08 22.67
C GLY A 114 -34.68 -21.89 21.45
N GLU A 115 -35.37 -21.25 20.52
CA GLU A 115 -35.96 -21.87 19.31
C GLU A 115 -35.03 -21.81 18.09
N LEU A 116 -33.96 -20.99 18.13
CA LEU A 116 -33.01 -20.92 17.02
C LEU A 116 -32.29 -22.26 16.84
N TRP A 117 -32.56 -22.92 15.71
CA TRP A 117 -31.95 -24.19 15.37
C TRP A 117 -30.45 -24.05 15.08
N TRP A 118 -29.64 -24.99 15.59
CA TRP A 118 -28.18 -24.93 15.42
C TRP A 118 -27.73 -25.00 13.96
N LEU A 119 -28.50 -25.64 13.06
CA LEU A 119 -28.17 -25.68 11.63
C LEU A 119 -28.38 -24.32 10.95
N THR A 120 -29.40 -23.58 11.35
CA THR A 120 -29.62 -22.19 10.93
C THR A 120 -28.47 -21.31 11.39
N TRP A 121 -28.06 -21.47 12.65
CA TRP A 121 -26.89 -20.75 13.17
C TRP A 121 -25.59 -21.13 12.45
N TYR A 122 -25.41 -22.41 12.11
CA TYR A 122 -24.27 -22.87 11.32
C TYR A 122 -24.28 -22.29 9.89
N GLY A 123 -25.45 -22.10 9.29
CA GLY A 123 -25.59 -21.36 8.03
C GLY A 123 -25.06 -19.93 8.14
N LEU A 124 -25.39 -19.23 9.24
CA LEU A 124 -24.86 -17.89 9.53
C LEU A 124 -23.33 -17.90 9.71
N LEU A 125 -22.79 -18.92 10.40
CA LEU A 125 -21.35 -19.12 10.54
C LEU A 125 -20.68 -19.34 9.18
N GLY A 126 -21.27 -20.17 8.32
CA GLY A 126 -20.80 -20.40 6.96
C GLY A 126 -20.76 -19.10 6.15
N SER A 127 -21.85 -18.32 6.17
CA SER A 127 -21.90 -17.01 5.54
C SER A 127 -20.84 -16.05 6.11
N TYR A 128 -20.62 -16.06 7.42
CA TYR A 128 -19.58 -15.26 8.06
C TYR A 128 -18.20 -15.58 7.49
N PHE A 129 -17.83 -16.85 7.33
CA PHE A 129 -16.57 -17.24 6.71
C PHE A 129 -16.54 -17.06 5.18
N GLU A 130 -17.67 -17.07 4.49
CA GLU A 130 -17.76 -16.86 3.03
C GLU A 130 -17.55 -15.39 2.62
N PHE A 131 -17.64 -14.44 3.56
CA PHE A 131 -17.48 -13.02 3.29
C PHE A 131 -16.11 -12.67 2.67
N ARG A 132 -16.14 -11.89 1.60
CA ARG A 132 -14.97 -11.42 0.84
C ARG A 132 -14.67 -9.96 1.15
N MET A 133 -13.61 -9.70 1.92
CA MET A 133 -13.30 -8.37 2.41
C MET A 133 -12.78 -7.40 1.32
N GLU A 134 -12.11 -7.93 0.29
CA GLU A 134 -11.44 -7.16 -0.76
C GLU A 134 -12.42 -6.37 -1.65
N SER A 135 -13.56 -6.98 -1.96
CA SER A 135 -14.58 -6.44 -2.88
C SER A 135 -15.77 -5.80 -2.16
N ALA A 136 -15.78 -5.81 -0.82
CA ALA A 136 -16.93 -5.39 -0.03
C ALA A 136 -17.06 -3.87 0.04
N THR A 137 -18.30 -3.40 -0.09
CA THR A 137 -18.71 -2.03 0.23
C THR A 137 -18.64 -1.76 1.73
N GLU A 138 -18.63 -0.49 2.13
CA GLU A 138 -18.60 -0.12 3.55
C GLU A 138 -19.86 -0.61 4.31
N ALA A 139 -21.02 -0.62 3.64
CA ALA A 139 -22.25 -1.18 4.18
C ALA A 139 -22.11 -2.68 4.46
N GLU A 140 -21.56 -3.46 3.52
CA GLU A 140 -21.35 -4.90 3.69
C GLU A 140 -20.33 -5.21 4.78
N ARG A 141 -19.25 -4.41 4.90
CA ARG A 141 -18.28 -4.52 6.01
C ARG A 141 -18.93 -4.26 7.36
N THR A 142 -19.84 -3.28 7.42
CA THR A 142 -20.61 -2.97 8.63
C THR A 142 -21.54 -4.13 8.97
N GLY A 143 -22.30 -4.65 7.99
CA GLY A 143 -23.14 -5.83 8.17
C GLY A 143 -22.35 -7.05 8.65
N TRP A 144 -21.18 -7.31 8.06
CA TRP A 144 -20.32 -8.42 8.46
C TRP A 144 -19.84 -8.29 9.92
N LYS A 145 -19.48 -7.08 10.37
CA LYS A 145 -19.14 -6.82 11.78
C LYS A 145 -20.33 -7.09 12.71
N THR A 146 -21.54 -6.70 12.31
CA THR A 146 -22.76 -6.96 13.08
C THR A 146 -23.11 -8.44 13.13
N LEU A 147 -22.92 -9.17 12.02
CA LEU A 147 -23.08 -10.63 11.98
C LEU A 147 -22.10 -11.32 12.94
N ARG A 148 -20.82 -10.91 12.93
CA ARG A 148 -19.83 -11.42 13.89
C ARG A 148 -20.26 -11.20 15.34
N ALA A 149 -20.74 -10.01 15.66
CA ALA A 149 -21.23 -9.68 17.01
C ALA A 149 -22.44 -10.55 17.42
N LEU A 150 -23.37 -10.80 16.49
CA LEU A 150 -24.49 -11.71 16.73
C LEU A 150 -23.99 -13.13 17.02
N LEU A 151 -23.11 -13.67 16.17
CA LEU A 151 -22.54 -15.02 16.34
C LEU A 151 -21.84 -15.16 17.70
N GLN A 152 -20.99 -14.19 18.06
CA GLN A 152 -20.30 -14.18 19.34
C GLN A 152 -21.28 -14.15 20.53
N LYS A 153 -22.34 -13.34 20.44
CA LYS A 153 -23.35 -13.20 21.49
C LYS A 153 -24.22 -14.45 21.66
N THR A 154 -24.55 -15.12 20.56
CA THR A 154 -25.50 -16.25 20.52
C THR A 154 -24.82 -17.60 20.72
N TRP A 155 -23.52 -17.72 20.46
CA TRP A 155 -22.74 -18.96 20.60
C TRP A 155 -22.97 -19.71 21.92
N PRO A 156 -22.93 -19.08 23.12
CA PRO A 156 -23.11 -19.82 24.38
C PRO A 156 -24.47 -20.49 24.53
N LYS A 157 -25.52 -20.01 23.85
CA LYS A 157 -26.85 -20.62 23.86
C LYS A 157 -26.94 -21.78 22.88
N ILE A 158 -26.36 -21.62 21.69
CA ILE A 158 -26.27 -22.70 20.69
C ILE A 158 -25.45 -23.86 21.25
N ASP A 159 -24.34 -23.57 21.92
CA ASP A 159 -23.47 -24.58 22.50
C ASP A 159 -24.19 -25.50 23.52
N ARG A 160 -25.16 -24.95 24.27
CA ARG A 160 -25.98 -25.70 25.23
C ARG A 160 -26.91 -26.71 24.58
N GLN A 161 -27.27 -26.54 23.30
CA GLN A 161 -28.09 -27.53 22.59
C GLN A 161 -27.35 -28.87 22.44
N PHE A 162 -26.02 -28.87 22.52
CA PHE A 162 -25.19 -30.08 22.48
C PHE A 162 -24.86 -30.65 23.87
N ALA A 163 -25.48 -30.16 24.95
CA ALA A 163 -25.16 -30.59 26.31
C ALA A 163 -25.51 -32.06 26.60
N GLN A 164 -26.48 -32.62 25.87
CA GLN A 164 -27.02 -33.97 26.09
C GLN A 164 -26.86 -34.89 24.86
N GLY A 165 -26.01 -34.52 23.90
CA GLY A 165 -25.92 -35.22 22.62
C GLY A 165 -24.55 -35.11 21.93
N PRO A 166 -24.38 -35.75 20.76
CA PRO A 166 -23.14 -35.68 19.99
C PRO A 166 -22.86 -34.24 19.54
N VAL A 167 -21.61 -33.82 19.70
CA VAL A 167 -21.16 -32.46 19.37
C VAL A 167 -20.59 -32.47 17.95
N PRO A 168 -21.09 -31.62 17.03
CA PRO A 168 -20.50 -31.50 15.69
C PRO A 168 -19.02 -31.08 15.74
N ASP A 169 -18.22 -31.47 14.74
CA ASP A 169 -16.78 -31.16 14.76
C ASP A 169 -16.51 -29.65 14.73
N TRP A 170 -17.27 -28.91 13.92
CA TRP A 170 -17.21 -27.44 13.88
C TRP A 170 -17.49 -26.79 15.26
N ALA A 171 -18.39 -27.40 16.05
CA ALA A 171 -18.75 -26.91 17.37
C ALA A 171 -17.64 -27.22 18.40
N LYS A 172 -16.98 -28.38 18.29
CA LYS A 172 -15.78 -28.71 19.09
C LYS A 172 -14.67 -27.69 18.83
N VAL A 173 -14.44 -27.32 17.56
CA VAL A 173 -13.47 -26.29 17.19
C VAL A 173 -13.81 -24.94 17.83
N LEU A 174 -15.06 -24.48 17.74
CA LEU A 174 -15.45 -23.20 18.36
C LEU A 174 -15.38 -23.20 19.89
N ARG A 175 -15.56 -24.35 20.57
CA ARG A 175 -15.33 -24.47 22.02
C ARG A 175 -13.86 -24.25 22.38
N GLY A 176 -12.95 -24.82 21.58
CA GLY A 176 -11.51 -24.67 21.77
C GLY A 176 -11.00 -23.28 21.36
N GLU A 177 -11.64 -22.66 20.37
CA GLU A 177 -11.13 -21.46 19.70
C GLU A 177 -12.19 -20.33 19.64
N PRO A 178 -12.69 -19.83 20.79
CA PRO A 178 -13.74 -18.82 20.81
C PRO A 178 -13.31 -17.49 20.17
N GLN A 179 -12.00 -17.23 20.04
CA GLN A 179 -11.52 -16.03 19.36
C GLN A 179 -11.86 -15.99 17.86
N LEU A 180 -12.24 -17.11 17.23
CA LEU A 180 -12.68 -17.16 15.83
C LEU A 180 -13.86 -16.24 15.52
N LEU A 181 -14.67 -15.90 16.53
CA LEU A 181 -15.80 -14.98 16.41
C LEU A 181 -15.43 -13.54 16.84
N THR A 182 -14.14 -13.20 16.82
CA THR A 182 -13.62 -11.89 17.28
C THR A 182 -12.71 -11.25 16.23
N GLU A 183 -12.14 -10.08 16.54
CA GLU A 183 -11.10 -9.44 15.71
C GLU A 183 -9.76 -10.18 15.73
N LYS A 184 -9.58 -11.10 16.68
CA LYS A 184 -8.34 -11.84 16.92
C LYS A 184 -8.40 -13.28 16.39
N ALA A 185 -9.32 -13.55 15.47
CA ALA A 185 -9.60 -14.90 14.97
C ALA A 185 -8.37 -15.65 14.46
N ALA A 186 -7.39 -14.94 13.90
CA ALA A 186 -6.18 -15.53 13.35
C ALA A 186 -4.92 -15.35 14.22
N ASP A 187 -5.02 -14.63 15.35
CA ASP A 187 -3.85 -14.22 16.14
C ASP A 187 -3.03 -15.42 16.63
N ASN A 188 -3.70 -16.49 17.08
CA ASN A 188 -3.06 -17.72 17.57
C ASN A 188 -2.29 -18.47 16.47
N TYR A 189 -2.66 -18.29 15.20
CA TYR A 189 -2.05 -19.00 14.07
C TYR A 189 -0.96 -18.18 13.38
N GLY A 190 -0.83 -16.88 13.69
CA GLY A 190 0.08 -15.98 12.98
C GLY A 190 1.53 -16.47 12.95
N PHE A 191 2.06 -16.90 14.10
CA PHE A 191 3.45 -17.38 14.19
C PHE A 191 3.64 -18.75 13.52
N ALA A 192 2.75 -19.72 13.80
CA ALA A 192 2.80 -21.04 13.17
C ALA A 192 2.70 -20.94 11.63
N TYR A 193 1.81 -20.08 11.14
CA TYR A 193 1.66 -19.79 9.71
C TYR A 193 2.92 -19.17 9.10
N LEU A 194 3.61 -18.29 9.84
CA LEU A 194 4.87 -17.70 9.43
C LEU A 194 5.99 -18.75 9.31
N GLU A 195 6.08 -19.68 10.27
CA GLU A 195 7.05 -20.78 10.28
C GLU A 195 6.70 -21.90 9.28
N GLY A 196 5.49 -21.88 8.72
CA GLY A 196 5.01 -22.92 7.80
C GLY A 196 4.43 -24.16 8.51
N ASP A 197 4.24 -24.10 9.83
CA ASP A 197 3.48 -25.09 10.57
C ASP A 197 1.97 -24.83 10.39
N GLN A 198 1.35 -25.64 9.54
CA GLN A 198 -0.03 -25.43 9.10
C GLN A 198 -0.96 -26.60 9.46
N GLU A 199 -0.48 -27.64 10.17
CA GLU A 199 -1.29 -28.84 10.39
C GLU A 199 -2.57 -28.54 11.17
N GLY A 200 -2.45 -27.85 12.32
CA GLY A 200 -3.61 -27.43 13.12
C GLY A 200 -4.53 -26.46 12.38
N LEU A 201 -3.94 -25.58 11.56
CA LEU A 201 -4.68 -24.62 10.75
C LEU A 201 -5.50 -25.29 9.63
N GLU A 202 -4.93 -26.28 8.95
CA GLU A 202 -5.63 -27.01 7.88
C GLU A 202 -6.75 -27.89 8.45
N HIS A 203 -6.58 -28.47 9.63
CA HIS A 203 -7.66 -29.16 10.33
C HIS A 203 -8.81 -28.22 10.67
N LEU A 204 -8.50 -27.06 11.26
CA LEU A 204 -9.50 -26.03 11.59
C LEU A 204 -10.26 -25.53 10.35
N LYS A 205 -9.56 -25.25 9.26
CA LYS A 205 -10.18 -24.81 8.00
C LYS A 205 -11.15 -25.85 7.44
N ARG A 206 -10.76 -27.13 7.48
CA ARG A 206 -11.57 -28.25 7.00
C ARG A 206 -12.82 -28.44 7.85
N ASP A 207 -12.68 -28.40 9.17
CA ASP A 207 -13.76 -28.71 10.10
C ASP A 207 -14.80 -27.58 10.18
N LEU A 208 -14.36 -26.33 10.04
CA LEU A 208 -15.25 -25.16 9.94
C LEU A 208 -15.74 -24.87 8.51
N GLY A 209 -15.18 -25.56 7.51
CA GLY A 209 -15.52 -25.32 6.10
C GLY A 209 -15.14 -23.94 5.58
N ILE A 210 -13.99 -23.39 6.01
CA ILE A 210 -13.54 -22.05 5.61
C ILE A 210 -13.14 -22.05 4.12
N PRO A 211 -13.80 -21.27 3.26
CA PRO A 211 -13.49 -21.24 1.84
C PRO A 211 -12.21 -20.44 1.55
N ALA A 212 -11.48 -20.80 0.49
CA ALA A 212 -10.19 -20.19 0.14
C ALA A 212 -10.21 -18.66 -0.10
N HIS A 213 -11.39 -18.08 -0.34
CA HIS A 213 -11.58 -16.63 -0.53
C HIS A 213 -12.06 -15.90 0.74
N SER A 214 -12.12 -16.61 1.87
CA SER A 214 -12.60 -16.07 3.14
C SER A 214 -11.78 -14.87 3.62
N TRP A 215 -12.44 -13.92 4.29
CA TRP A 215 -11.79 -12.88 5.09
C TRP A 215 -10.73 -13.46 6.05
N PHE A 216 -10.86 -14.71 6.49
CA PHE A 216 -9.95 -15.34 7.46
C PHE A 216 -8.49 -15.41 6.98
N TYR A 217 -8.24 -15.71 5.71
CA TYR A 217 -6.89 -15.73 5.14
C TYR A 217 -6.22 -14.35 5.19
N HIS A 218 -7.01 -13.29 5.12
CA HIS A 218 -6.54 -11.91 5.22
C HIS A 218 -6.07 -11.59 6.64
N LEU A 219 -6.86 -11.95 7.66
CA LEU A 219 -6.42 -11.79 9.04
C LEU A 219 -5.22 -12.67 9.37
N LEU A 220 -5.08 -13.84 8.73
CA LEU A 220 -3.94 -14.73 8.96
C LEU A 220 -2.61 -14.11 8.53
N ILE A 221 -2.57 -13.43 7.38
CA ILE A 221 -1.37 -12.71 6.93
C ILE A 221 -1.07 -11.54 7.86
N LEU A 222 -2.08 -10.76 8.25
CA LEU A 222 -1.90 -9.66 9.20
C LEU A 222 -1.47 -10.16 10.58
N ALA A 223 -1.99 -11.30 11.03
CA ALA A 223 -1.58 -11.96 12.27
C ALA A 223 -0.12 -12.41 12.19
N ALA A 224 0.32 -12.99 11.07
CA ALA A 224 1.72 -13.36 10.87
C ALA A 224 2.65 -12.15 10.86
N VAL A 225 2.24 -11.05 10.22
CA VAL A 225 2.97 -9.77 10.26
C VAL A 225 3.04 -9.24 11.69
N ARG A 226 1.92 -9.18 12.40
CA ARG A 226 1.87 -8.72 13.79
C ARG A 226 2.75 -9.59 14.70
N ALA A 227 2.67 -10.91 14.58
CA ALA A 227 3.50 -11.84 15.32
C ALA A 227 5.00 -11.62 15.02
N ALA A 228 5.38 -11.47 13.76
CA ALA A 228 6.77 -11.14 13.42
C ALA A 228 7.21 -9.79 14.02
N THR A 229 6.31 -8.81 14.11
CA THR A 229 6.66 -7.49 14.66
C THR A 229 6.90 -7.50 16.17
N THR A 230 6.41 -8.49 16.90
CA THR A 230 6.70 -8.63 18.34
C THR A 230 8.03 -9.36 18.61
N CYS A 231 8.63 -9.99 17.60
CA CYS A 231 9.92 -10.65 17.72
C CYS A 231 11.08 -9.65 17.96
N PRO A 232 12.20 -10.11 18.55
CA PRO A 232 13.45 -9.34 18.59
C PRO A 232 13.95 -8.98 17.18
N ASP A 233 14.69 -7.88 17.05
CA ASP A 233 15.09 -7.30 15.76
C ASP A 233 15.75 -8.32 14.80
N GLY A 234 16.67 -9.14 15.30
CA GLY A 234 17.34 -10.15 14.50
C GLY A 234 16.39 -11.21 13.92
N THR A 235 15.43 -11.68 14.73
CA THR A 235 14.42 -12.66 14.32
C THR A 235 13.43 -12.02 13.35
N PHE A 236 12.93 -10.81 13.66
CA PHE A 236 12.05 -10.06 12.76
C PHE A 236 12.67 -9.88 11.38
N LYS A 237 13.94 -9.46 11.30
CA LYS A 237 14.65 -9.29 10.00
C LYS A 237 14.77 -10.61 9.23
N LYS A 238 15.00 -11.74 9.91
CA LYS A 238 15.06 -13.07 9.28
C LYS A 238 13.72 -13.50 8.66
N HIS A 239 12.59 -13.05 9.20
CA HIS A 239 11.27 -13.38 8.66
C HIS A 239 10.83 -12.50 7.50
N LEU A 240 11.50 -11.38 7.21
CA LEU A 240 11.11 -10.46 6.13
C LEU A 240 10.91 -11.16 4.77
N PRO A 241 11.80 -12.07 4.29
CA PRO A 241 11.60 -12.77 3.03
C PRO A 241 10.28 -13.57 2.98
N GLN A 242 9.97 -14.26 4.08
CA GLN A 242 8.76 -15.07 4.18
C GLN A 242 7.50 -14.19 4.23
N LEU A 243 7.53 -13.09 4.99
CA LEU A 243 6.44 -12.12 5.04
C LEU A 243 6.15 -11.54 3.65
N MET A 244 7.19 -11.15 2.90
CA MET A 244 7.03 -10.65 1.52
C MET A 244 6.40 -11.70 0.59
N SER A 245 6.77 -12.98 0.74
CA SER A 245 6.14 -14.07 -0.02
C SER A 245 4.67 -14.26 0.33
N LEU A 246 4.31 -14.20 1.62
CA LEU A 246 2.92 -14.31 2.07
C LEU A 246 2.07 -13.15 1.56
N ILE A 247 2.59 -11.93 1.59
CA ILE A 247 1.90 -10.73 1.10
C ILE A 247 1.68 -10.79 -0.41
N ASP A 248 2.65 -11.28 -1.18
CA ASP A 248 2.51 -11.39 -2.65
C ASP A 248 1.45 -12.41 -3.07
N ARG A 249 1.18 -13.44 -2.25
CA ARG A 249 0.10 -14.41 -2.50
C ARG A 249 -1.29 -13.81 -2.33
N GLN A 250 -1.45 -12.78 -1.49
CA GLN A 250 -2.74 -12.12 -1.25
C GLN A 250 -2.59 -10.59 -1.21
N PRO A 251 -2.59 -9.92 -2.37
CA PRO A 251 -2.28 -8.49 -2.50
C PRO A 251 -3.18 -7.51 -1.75
N ALA A 252 -4.43 -7.87 -1.43
CA ALA A 252 -5.42 -6.88 -0.98
C ALA A 252 -5.08 -6.16 0.34
N PHE A 253 -4.20 -6.74 1.16
CA PHE A 253 -3.79 -6.18 2.46
C PHE A 253 -2.30 -5.83 2.50
N ARG A 254 -1.67 -5.83 1.32
CA ARG A 254 -0.27 -5.51 1.14
C ARG A 254 0.08 -4.18 1.79
N ASP A 255 -0.75 -3.17 1.62
CA ASP A 255 -0.47 -1.84 2.16
C ASP A 255 -0.46 -1.82 3.69
N GLU A 256 -1.45 -2.45 4.35
CA GLU A 256 -1.50 -2.53 5.81
C GLU A 256 -0.33 -3.36 6.35
N ALA A 257 0.01 -4.47 5.69
CA ALA A 257 1.15 -5.30 6.05
C ALA A 257 2.49 -4.55 5.92
N ILE A 258 2.72 -3.85 4.81
CA ILE A 258 3.94 -3.05 4.58
C ILE A 258 4.03 -1.90 5.60
N GLU A 259 2.92 -1.23 5.90
CA GLU A 259 2.84 -0.18 6.90
C GLU A 259 3.32 -0.67 8.28
N LEU A 260 2.85 -1.85 8.72
CA LEU A 260 3.28 -2.48 9.97
C LEU A 260 4.77 -2.88 9.93
N ILE A 261 5.22 -3.50 8.83
CA ILE A 261 6.62 -3.94 8.66
C ILE A 261 7.58 -2.74 8.71
N LEU A 262 7.31 -1.68 7.94
CA LEU A 262 8.17 -0.50 7.90
C LEU A 262 8.18 0.25 9.23
N SER A 263 7.01 0.37 9.87
CA SER A 263 6.89 0.99 11.20
C SER A 263 7.66 0.20 12.26
N ARG A 264 7.67 -1.13 12.18
CA ARG A 264 8.49 -1.98 13.05
C ARG A 264 9.97 -1.88 12.73
N TYR A 265 10.35 -1.85 11.46
CA TYR A 265 11.75 -1.74 11.05
C TYR A 265 12.36 -0.41 11.52
N PHE A 266 11.61 0.68 11.46
CA PHE A 266 12.04 1.98 11.97
C PHE A 266 12.33 1.99 13.48
N LYS A 267 11.69 1.09 14.25
CA LYS A 267 11.93 0.94 15.69
C LYS A 267 13.12 0.05 16.02
N CYS A 268 13.71 -0.66 15.04
CA CYS A 268 14.90 -1.45 15.26
C CYS A 268 16.08 -0.58 15.71
N SER A 269 17.01 -1.17 16.45
CA SER A 269 18.28 -0.52 16.83
C SER A 269 19.15 -0.27 15.60
N ASP A 270 19.22 -1.26 14.71
CA ASP A 270 19.88 -1.18 13.41
C ASP A 270 18.85 -0.91 12.31
N ARG A 271 18.93 0.30 11.73
CA ARG A 271 18.05 0.78 10.66
C ARG A 271 18.75 0.85 9.31
N SER A 272 19.91 0.21 9.19
CA SER A 272 20.61 0.09 7.91
C SER A 272 19.72 -0.53 6.84
N VAL A 273 20.04 -0.23 5.58
CA VAL A 273 19.27 -0.70 4.43
C VAL A 273 19.13 -2.22 4.45
N HIS A 274 17.89 -2.70 4.34
CA HIS A 274 17.59 -4.09 4.04
C HIS A 274 17.26 -4.22 2.55
N PRO A 275 18.19 -4.68 1.68
CA PRO A 275 18.04 -4.58 0.23
C PRO A 275 16.77 -5.22 -0.31
N GLN A 276 16.40 -6.40 0.20
CA GLN A 276 15.19 -7.09 -0.26
C GLN A 276 13.90 -6.35 0.12
N LEU A 277 13.86 -5.72 1.30
CA LEU A 277 12.67 -5.00 1.77
C LEU A 277 12.52 -3.69 1.01
N ARG A 278 13.63 -2.97 0.85
CA ARG A 278 13.69 -1.77 0.00
C ARG A 278 13.19 -2.09 -1.40
N ASP A 279 13.80 -3.07 -2.06
CA ASP A 279 13.50 -3.42 -3.44
C ASP A 279 12.04 -3.88 -3.60
N TYR A 280 11.50 -4.61 -2.62
CA TYR A 280 10.11 -5.05 -2.60
C TYR A 280 9.11 -3.89 -2.53
N VAL A 281 9.32 -2.95 -1.61
CA VAL A 281 8.37 -1.84 -1.38
C VAL A 281 8.40 -0.84 -2.55
N VAL A 282 9.58 -0.58 -3.14
CA VAL A 282 9.70 0.40 -4.24
C VAL A 282 9.26 -0.13 -5.60
N ARG A 283 8.83 -1.39 -5.72
CA ARG A 283 8.31 -1.95 -6.97
C ARG A 283 7.13 -1.12 -7.50
N LYS A 284 7.00 -1.09 -8.83
CA LYS A 284 5.98 -0.32 -9.55
C LYS A 284 4.54 -0.73 -9.19
N ASP A 285 4.34 -2.01 -8.90
CA ASP A 285 3.06 -2.61 -8.52
C ASP A 285 2.81 -2.60 -7.01
N VAL A 286 3.76 -2.15 -6.18
CA VAL A 286 3.63 -2.06 -4.71
C VAL A 286 3.43 -0.61 -4.28
N TRP A 287 4.45 0.07 -3.76
CA TRP A 287 4.35 1.47 -3.30
C TRP A 287 5.12 2.43 -4.19
N ARG A 288 5.85 1.93 -5.19
CA ARG A 288 6.69 2.70 -6.12
C ARG A 288 7.81 3.45 -5.39
N ASN A 289 8.67 4.11 -6.17
CA ASN A 289 9.79 4.88 -5.64
C ASN A 289 9.32 6.02 -4.70
N PRO A 290 9.85 6.14 -3.46
CA PRO A 290 9.40 7.12 -2.47
C PRO A 290 9.58 8.58 -2.89
N LYS A 291 10.46 8.86 -3.86
CA LYS A 291 10.62 10.20 -4.45
C LYS A 291 9.36 10.69 -5.17
N LEU A 292 8.51 9.76 -5.61
CA LEU A 292 7.28 10.06 -6.33
C LEU A 292 6.13 10.49 -5.40
N LYS A 293 6.35 10.48 -4.07
CA LYS A 293 5.37 10.95 -3.07
C LYS A 293 5.02 12.43 -3.30
N SER A 294 6.02 13.30 -3.50
CA SER A 294 5.84 14.75 -3.63
C SER A 294 5.06 15.19 -4.88
N VAL A 295 5.11 14.39 -5.94
CA VAL A 295 4.40 14.63 -7.21
C VAL A 295 3.07 13.87 -7.29
N GLY A 296 2.61 13.25 -6.19
CA GLY A 296 1.32 12.57 -6.10
C GLY A 296 1.22 11.23 -6.83
N LEU A 297 2.34 10.68 -7.31
CA LEU A 297 2.37 9.42 -8.08
C LEU A 297 2.58 8.18 -7.20
N ALA A 298 2.97 8.35 -5.94
CA ALA A 298 3.16 7.27 -4.97
C ALA A 298 2.45 7.60 -3.64
N THR A 299 1.12 7.63 -3.68
CA THR A 299 0.25 8.03 -2.54
C THR A 299 0.27 7.04 -1.38
N ALA A 300 0.66 5.78 -1.60
CA ALA A 300 0.78 4.76 -0.54
C ALA A 300 1.77 5.18 0.56
N TRP A 301 2.79 5.99 0.25
CA TRP A 301 3.72 6.53 1.24
C TRP A 301 3.07 7.50 2.25
N ASN A 302 1.83 7.94 2.03
CA ASN A 302 1.07 8.74 3.01
C ASN A 302 0.53 7.89 4.17
N ARG A 303 0.60 6.56 4.07
CA ARG A 303 0.15 5.64 5.12
C ARG A 303 1.11 5.56 6.30
N VAL A 304 2.39 5.87 6.08
CA VAL A 304 3.41 5.82 7.13
C VAL A 304 3.77 7.22 7.62
N PRO A 305 4.21 7.38 8.88
CA PRO A 305 4.75 8.65 9.36
C PRO A 305 5.94 9.12 8.51
N ASP A 306 6.12 10.44 8.40
CA ASP A 306 7.20 11.03 7.59
C ASP A 306 8.60 10.52 7.98
N ALA A 307 8.84 10.20 9.25
CA ALA A 307 10.12 9.64 9.70
C ALA A 307 10.40 8.24 9.11
N VAL A 308 9.36 7.40 8.98
CA VAL A 308 9.45 6.06 8.37
C VAL A 308 9.66 6.17 6.87
N TRP A 309 8.92 7.08 6.21
CA TRP A 309 9.12 7.37 4.79
C TRP A 309 10.54 7.90 4.52
N LYS A 310 11.05 8.83 5.33
CA LYS A 310 12.42 9.37 5.21
C LYS A 310 13.49 8.29 5.37
N MET A 311 13.29 7.31 6.26
CA MET A 311 14.21 6.16 6.39
C MET A 311 14.33 5.40 5.06
N VAL A 312 13.21 5.03 4.44
CA VAL A 312 13.25 4.28 3.17
C VAL A 312 13.75 5.14 2.02
N LEU A 313 13.39 6.44 1.99
CA LEU A 313 13.96 7.40 1.05
C LEU A 313 15.49 7.49 1.19
N GLY A 314 16.01 7.46 2.42
CA GLY A 314 17.44 7.38 2.70
C GLY A 314 18.08 6.13 2.10
N TRP A 315 17.46 4.95 2.25
CA TRP A 315 17.94 3.71 1.63
C TRP A 315 17.98 3.75 0.10
N VAL A 316 17.02 4.45 -0.52
CA VAL A 316 16.98 4.66 -1.97
C VAL A 316 18.06 5.65 -2.40
N ASN A 317 18.22 6.77 -1.68
CA ASN A 317 19.26 7.77 -1.96
C ASN A 317 20.67 7.17 -1.80
N GLU A 318 20.92 6.39 -0.74
CA GLU A 318 22.17 5.65 -0.52
C GLU A 318 22.43 4.67 -1.67
N GLY A 319 21.41 3.92 -2.09
CA GLY A 319 21.48 3.01 -3.24
C GLY A 319 21.86 3.74 -4.52
N ASN A 320 21.20 4.87 -4.81
CA ASN A 320 21.43 5.63 -6.04
C ASN A 320 22.81 6.29 -6.06
N LEU A 321 23.30 6.77 -4.92
CA LEU A 321 24.65 7.32 -4.81
C LEU A 321 25.70 6.23 -5.13
N ARG A 322 25.52 5.02 -4.57
CA ARG A 322 26.40 3.87 -4.88
C ARG A 322 26.30 3.46 -6.34
N ASP A 323 25.08 3.24 -6.84
CA ASP A 323 24.85 2.82 -8.22
C ASP A 323 25.43 3.84 -9.23
N PHE A 324 25.36 5.14 -8.94
CA PHE A 324 25.99 6.17 -9.76
C PHE A 324 27.51 5.97 -9.91
N PHE A 325 28.23 5.73 -8.81
CA PHE A 325 29.69 5.58 -8.85
C PHE A 325 30.15 4.16 -9.23
N ASP A 326 29.37 3.13 -8.92
CA ASP A 326 29.74 1.73 -9.18
C ASP A 326 29.32 1.22 -10.57
N ILE A 327 28.18 1.70 -11.09
CA ILE A 327 27.58 1.24 -12.36
C ILE A 327 27.87 2.21 -13.49
N LEU A 328 27.71 3.52 -13.26
CA LEU A 328 27.80 4.53 -14.32
C LEU A 328 29.21 5.13 -14.43
N ALA A 329 29.89 5.34 -13.31
CA ALA A 329 31.27 5.78 -13.33
C ALA A 329 32.22 4.58 -13.50
N ALA A 330 33.28 4.72 -14.31
CA ALA A 330 34.27 3.66 -14.46
C ALA A 330 34.86 3.29 -13.08
N LYS A 331 34.94 2.00 -12.74
CA LYS A 331 35.53 1.55 -11.47
C LYS A 331 37.01 1.94 -11.40
N ASN A 332 37.29 3.07 -10.77
CA ASN A 332 38.62 3.57 -10.48
C ASN A 332 38.66 4.20 -9.09
N LYS A 333 39.85 4.36 -8.52
CA LYS A 333 40.05 4.89 -7.17
C LYS A 333 39.42 6.27 -6.97
N ALA A 334 39.53 7.16 -7.95
CA ALA A 334 38.99 8.52 -7.87
C ALA A 334 37.45 8.57 -7.73
N ASN A 335 36.73 7.55 -8.20
CA ASN A 335 35.28 7.44 -8.01
C ASN A 335 34.92 6.84 -6.64
N GLN A 336 35.76 5.96 -6.08
CA GLN A 336 35.62 5.46 -4.71
C GLN A 336 35.81 6.58 -3.69
N ASP A 337 36.79 7.46 -3.89
CA ASP A 337 37.04 8.60 -3.02
C ASP A 337 35.86 9.58 -3.02
N ARG A 338 35.27 9.84 -4.20
CA ARG A 338 34.04 10.66 -4.34
C ARG A 338 32.83 10.04 -3.64
N LEU A 339 32.61 8.74 -3.81
CA LEU A 339 31.56 8.02 -3.08
C LEU A 339 31.76 8.12 -1.56
N ALA A 340 32.99 7.89 -1.08
CA ALA A 340 33.34 7.96 0.34
C ALA A 340 33.16 9.38 0.92
N PHE A 341 33.41 10.42 0.13
CA PHE A 341 33.16 11.80 0.49
C PHE A 341 31.65 12.08 0.64
N TRP A 342 30.86 11.84 -0.41
CA TRP A 342 29.42 12.15 -0.40
C TRP A 342 28.63 11.28 0.58
N SER A 343 29.10 10.07 0.87
CA SER A 343 28.50 9.18 1.88
C SER A 343 28.48 9.78 3.30
N GLN A 344 29.32 10.80 3.57
CA GLN A 344 29.36 11.49 4.86
C GLN A 344 28.21 12.49 5.05
N TYR A 345 27.34 12.69 4.05
CA TYR A 345 26.24 13.65 4.07
C TYR A 345 24.87 13.00 3.80
N LEU A 346 24.77 11.67 3.83
CA LEU A 346 23.59 10.90 3.45
C LEU A 346 22.35 11.25 4.28
N GLU A 347 22.50 11.48 5.59
CA GLU A 347 21.36 11.79 6.48
C GLU A 347 20.72 13.15 6.14
N GLN A 348 21.47 14.04 5.50
CA GLN A 348 20.99 15.36 5.09
C GLN A 348 20.47 15.41 3.64
N ILE A 349 20.67 14.35 2.85
CA ILE A 349 20.18 14.29 1.47
C ILE A 349 18.66 14.06 1.47
N SER A 350 17.92 15.11 1.11
CA SER A 350 16.46 15.09 1.08
C SER A 350 15.91 14.60 -0.25
N TRP A 351 16.69 14.71 -1.34
CA TRP A 351 16.26 14.34 -2.68
C TRP A 351 17.45 14.00 -3.56
N THR A 352 17.27 13.05 -4.49
CA THR A 352 18.28 12.71 -5.49
C THR A 352 17.65 12.49 -6.86
N ARG A 353 18.41 12.74 -7.92
CA ARG A 353 18.00 12.45 -9.29
C ARG A 353 19.17 11.99 -10.13
N LEU A 354 18.96 10.85 -10.80
CA LEU A 354 19.87 10.34 -11.82
C LEU A 354 19.49 10.96 -13.16
N VAL A 355 20.49 11.48 -13.88
CA VAL A 355 20.34 12.09 -15.19
C VAL A 355 21.18 11.30 -16.17
N PHE A 356 20.52 10.51 -17.01
CA PHE A 356 21.19 9.54 -17.89
C PHE A 356 21.54 10.14 -19.24
N GLY A 357 22.79 9.95 -19.67
CA GLY A 357 23.23 10.23 -21.03
C GLY A 357 22.76 9.18 -22.03
N ASN A 358 22.77 9.53 -23.31
CA ASN A 358 22.34 8.62 -24.38
C ASN A 358 23.20 7.35 -24.46
N ALA A 359 24.52 7.42 -24.17
CA ALA A 359 25.39 6.25 -24.14
C ALA A 359 24.95 5.23 -23.07
N THR A 360 24.54 5.69 -21.89
CA THR A 360 24.03 4.85 -20.80
C THR A 360 22.73 4.15 -21.17
N LEU A 361 21.82 4.85 -21.84
CA LEU A 361 20.58 4.26 -22.35
C LEU A 361 20.86 3.15 -23.39
N GLN A 362 21.82 3.38 -24.29
CA GLN A 362 22.25 2.35 -25.25
C GLN A 362 22.91 1.16 -24.54
N LEU A 363 23.74 1.43 -23.52
CA LEU A 363 24.38 0.39 -22.72
C LEU A 363 23.37 -0.49 -21.98
N ALA A 364 22.24 0.06 -21.54
CA ALA A 364 21.15 -0.69 -20.89
C ALA A 364 20.59 -1.85 -21.74
N GLN A 365 20.70 -1.76 -23.07
CA GLN A 365 20.29 -2.83 -23.97
C GLN A 365 21.20 -4.07 -23.80
N LYS A 366 22.47 -3.87 -23.45
CA LYS A 366 23.49 -4.92 -23.36
C LYS A 366 23.90 -5.26 -21.92
N ASN A 367 23.69 -4.33 -20.98
CA ASN A 367 24.10 -4.48 -19.59
C ASN A 367 22.87 -4.57 -18.66
N PRO A 368 22.61 -5.75 -18.05
CA PRO A 368 21.49 -5.95 -17.13
C PRO A 368 21.50 -5.04 -15.91
N SER A 369 22.68 -4.71 -15.35
CA SER A 369 22.79 -3.84 -14.17
C SER A 369 22.36 -2.40 -14.47
N VAL A 370 22.76 -1.87 -15.63
CA VAL A 370 22.32 -0.53 -16.09
C VAL A 370 20.81 -0.53 -16.37
N ARG A 371 20.29 -1.61 -16.99
CA ARG A 371 18.85 -1.76 -17.23
C ARG A 371 18.05 -1.77 -15.93
N GLN A 372 18.53 -2.50 -14.92
CA GLN A 372 17.88 -2.58 -13.61
C GLN A 372 17.91 -1.23 -12.87
N LEU A 373 19.01 -0.48 -12.97
CA LEU A 373 19.11 0.87 -12.41
C LEU A 373 18.05 1.81 -13.02
N ILE A 374 17.95 1.84 -14.35
CA ILE A 374 16.96 2.67 -15.04
C ILE A 374 15.53 2.26 -14.65
N ALA A 375 15.25 0.96 -14.55
CA ALA A 375 13.94 0.46 -14.16
C ALA A 375 13.56 0.85 -12.71
N ARG A 376 14.52 0.86 -11.77
CA ARG A 376 14.29 1.28 -10.37
C ARG A 376 13.98 2.77 -10.24
N GLU A 377 14.52 3.59 -11.15
CA GLU A 377 14.31 5.04 -11.18
C GLU A 377 13.23 5.47 -12.18
N GLU A 378 12.43 4.54 -12.71
CA GLU A 378 11.36 4.84 -13.66
C GLU A 378 10.42 5.92 -13.11
N GLY A 379 10.31 7.03 -13.84
CA GLY A 379 9.51 8.20 -13.45
C GLY A 379 10.22 9.20 -12.53
N ALA A 380 11.42 8.88 -12.02
CA ALA A 380 12.23 9.76 -11.17
C ALA A 380 13.50 10.27 -11.88
N TYR A 381 14.05 9.55 -12.86
CA TYR A 381 15.25 9.99 -13.61
C TYR A 381 14.96 11.15 -14.60
N ALA A 382 16.02 11.75 -15.14
CA ALA A 382 15.98 12.67 -16.28
C ALA A 382 16.95 12.23 -17.38
N LEU A 383 16.84 12.84 -18.56
CA LEU A 383 17.72 12.57 -19.71
C LEU A 383 18.70 13.72 -19.94
N LEU A 384 19.89 13.37 -20.41
CA LEU A 384 20.92 14.31 -20.82
C LEU A 384 21.02 14.32 -22.35
N THR A 385 20.66 15.45 -22.98
CA THR A 385 20.46 15.57 -24.43
C THR A 385 21.67 16.19 -25.14
N GLY A 386 22.42 17.07 -24.48
CA GLY A 386 23.53 17.83 -25.09
C GLY A 386 24.88 17.13 -25.04
N THR A 387 25.10 16.20 -24.11
CA THR A 387 26.40 15.50 -23.95
C THR A 387 26.17 13.98 -23.91
N LYS A 388 26.69 13.24 -24.89
CA LYS A 388 26.32 11.82 -25.08
C LYS A 388 26.98 10.85 -24.10
N ASP A 389 28.18 11.17 -23.61
CA ASP A 389 29.06 10.24 -22.86
C ASP A 389 29.20 10.59 -21.36
N VAL A 390 28.26 11.35 -20.82
CA VAL A 390 28.30 11.79 -19.42
C VAL A 390 26.93 11.64 -18.81
N ASP A 391 26.89 11.10 -17.59
CA ASP A 391 25.70 11.11 -16.73
C ASP A 391 25.92 12.12 -15.59
N ALA A 392 24.82 12.60 -15.02
CA ALA A 392 24.85 13.46 -13.85
C ALA A 392 24.04 12.87 -12.70
N PHE A 393 24.45 13.22 -11.49
CA PHE A 393 23.76 12.91 -10.25
C PHE A 393 23.49 14.22 -9.51
N MET A 394 22.21 14.50 -9.29
CA MET A 394 21.77 15.65 -8.53
C MET A 394 21.39 15.19 -7.13
N MET A 395 21.85 15.90 -6.10
CA MET A 395 21.46 15.64 -4.71
C MET A 395 21.16 16.95 -4.00
N GLN A 396 20.01 17.01 -3.34
CA GLN A 396 19.61 18.15 -2.54
C GLN A 396 20.02 17.93 -1.08
N ILE A 397 20.74 18.90 -0.52
CA ILE A 397 21.20 18.93 0.87
C ILE A 397 20.78 20.29 1.45
N GLY A 398 19.77 20.28 2.32
CA GLY A 398 19.15 21.51 2.81
C GLY A 398 18.63 22.39 1.67
N ASP A 399 19.08 23.64 1.65
CA ASP A 399 18.71 24.66 0.65
C ASP A 399 19.62 24.67 -0.58
N PHE A 400 20.43 23.62 -0.78
CA PHE A 400 21.38 23.52 -1.88
C PHE A 400 21.20 22.24 -2.71
N ILE A 401 21.56 22.30 -4.00
CA ILE A 401 21.66 21.15 -4.90
C ILE A 401 23.08 21.02 -5.40
N ALA A 402 23.70 19.88 -5.12
CA ALA A 402 24.96 19.47 -5.72
C ALA A 402 24.70 18.66 -7.00
N VAL A 403 25.41 18.99 -8.07
CA VAL A 403 25.38 18.29 -9.35
C VAL A 403 26.76 17.69 -9.62
N GLU A 404 26.85 16.37 -9.59
CA GLU A 404 28.06 15.57 -9.79
C GLU A 404 28.00 14.88 -11.17
N PHE A 405 29.15 14.71 -11.84
CA PHE A 405 29.21 14.10 -13.18
C PHE A 405 30.11 12.85 -13.19
N THR A 406 29.76 11.84 -14.01
CA THR A 406 30.48 10.56 -14.03
C THR A 406 31.89 10.63 -14.62
N LYS A 407 32.16 11.56 -15.53
CA LYS A 407 33.44 11.65 -16.24
C LYS A 407 34.50 12.39 -15.41
N THR A 408 35.65 11.72 -15.22
CA THR A 408 36.82 12.26 -14.52
C THR A 408 37.28 13.59 -15.13
N GLY A 409 37.58 14.59 -14.29
CA GLY A 409 37.97 15.94 -14.71
C GLY A 409 36.81 16.95 -14.76
N HIS A 410 35.56 16.52 -14.59
CA HIS A 410 34.46 17.46 -14.34
C HIS A 410 34.36 17.81 -12.85
N ALA A 411 34.09 19.08 -12.56
CA ALA A 411 33.79 19.55 -11.22
C ALA A 411 32.35 19.19 -10.83
N ALA A 412 32.10 19.06 -9.52
CA ALA A 412 30.76 19.14 -8.97
C ALA A 412 30.36 20.60 -8.74
N TYR A 413 29.10 20.94 -8.99
CA TYR A 413 28.58 22.30 -8.87
C TYR A 413 27.48 22.33 -7.81
N VAL A 414 27.56 23.27 -6.87
CA VAL A 414 26.58 23.44 -5.80
C VAL A 414 25.81 24.74 -6.00
N TYR A 415 24.49 24.65 -6.11
CA TYR A 415 23.59 25.78 -6.36
C TYR A 415 22.62 25.96 -5.20
N ALA A 416 22.25 27.20 -4.89
CA ALA A 416 21.15 27.45 -3.95
C ALA A 416 19.80 27.16 -4.65
N VAL A 417 18.90 26.45 -3.96
CA VAL A 417 17.58 26.04 -4.50
C VAL A 417 16.75 27.25 -4.95
N ASN A 418 16.85 28.37 -4.24
CA ASN A 418 16.13 29.61 -4.55
C ASN A 418 16.74 30.43 -5.70
N ALA A 419 17.88 30.02 -6.23
CA ALA A 419 18.61 30.70 -7.29
C ALA A 419 19.11 29.72 -8.36
N LEU A 420 18.34 28.65 -8.63
CA LEU A 420 18.71 27.65 -9.61
C LEU A 420 18.67 28.24 -11.03
N PRO A 421 19.71 28.00 -11.85
CA PRO A 421 19.72 28.43 -13.24
C PRO A 421 18.90 27.50 -14.17
N PHE A 422 18.29 26.46 -13.63
CA PHE A 422 17.50 25.46 -14.35
C PHE A 422 16.33 24.96 -13.48
N ASP A 423 15.31 24.37 -14.11
CA ASP A 423 14.26 23.65 -13.40
C ASP A 423 14.76 22.27 -12.94
N GLN A 424 14.91 22.07 -11.63
CA GLN A 424 15.33 20.80 -11.02
C GLN A 424 14.40 19.61 -11.32
N PHE A 425 13.16 19.88 -11.72
CA PHE A 425 12.17 18.87 -12.05
C PHE A 425 12.07 18.57 -13.55
N SER A 426 12.86 19.25 -14.40
CA SER A 426 12.87 19.01 -15.84
C SER A 426 13.10 17.53 -16.18
N ARG A 427 12.45 17.06 -17.25
CA ARG A 427 12.65 15.70 -17.78
C ARG A 427 13.96 15.57 -18.55
N ASP A 428 14.45 16.67 -19.09
CA ASP A 428 15.58 16.72 -19.99
C ASP A 428 16.50 17.89 -19.60
N TYR A 429 17.81 17.64 -19.68
CA TYR A 429 18.85 18.64 -19.50
C TYR A 429 19.84 18.56 -20.66
N THR A 430 20.38 19.69 -21.11
CA THR A 430 21.50 19.73 -22.05
C THR A 430 22.78 19.20 -21.39
N GLY A 431 22.95 19.43 -20.07
CA GLY A 431 24.14 19.06 -19.31
C GLY A 431 25.33 20.00 -19.53
N GLY A 432 25.09 21.13 -20.18
CA GLY A 432 26.07 22.13 -20.56
C GLY A 432 26.06 23.35 -19.64
N THR A 433 26.73 24.42 -20.07
CA THR A 433 26.83 25.67 -19.32
C THR A 433 25.55 26.49 -19.29
N ASP A 434 24.51 26.04 -19.98
CA ASP A 434 23.21 26.70 -20.02
C ASP A 434 22.25 26.12 -18.97
N ASP A 435 22.64 25.02 -18.29
CA ASP A 435 21.90 24.41 -17.20
C ASP A 435 22.81 23.84 -16.09
N LEU A 436 23.05 22.53 -16.06
CA LEU A 436 23.69 21.77 -14.98
C LEU A 436 25.14 22.22 -14.74
N ARG A 437 25.82 22.80 -15.74
CA ARG A 437 27.16 23.41 -15.63
C ARG A 437 27.13 24.93 -15.73
N ALA A 438 25.99 25.59 -15.49
CA ALA A 438 25.89 27.05 -15.49
C ALA A 438 26.91 27.72 -14.55
N GLY A 439 27.27 27.04 -13.45
CA GLY A 439 28.35 27.43 -12.54
C GLY A 439 29.76 27.50 -13.17
N PHE A 440 29.90 27.20 -14.47
CA PHE A 440 31.12 27.48 -15.22
C PHE A 440 31.17 28.93 -15.75
N LYS A 441 30.01 29.54 -16.04
CA LYS A 441 29.86 30.92 -16.56
C LYS A 441 29.58 31.94 -15.44
N SER A 442 28.87 31.52 -14.39
CA SER A 442 28.59 32.32 -13.18
C SER A 442 29.11 31.60 -11.93
N LEU A 443 29.33 32.32 -10.82
CA LEU A 443 29.84 31.69 -9.59
C LEU A 443 28.73 30.85 -8.93
N PRO A 444 28.85 29.50 -8.88
CA PRO A 444 27.95 28.68 -8.06
C PRO A 444 28.23 28.95 -6.58
N ALA A 445 27.33 28.50 -5.70
CA ALA A 445 27.56 28.60 -4.25
C ALA A 445 28.85 27.86 -3.84
N ALA A 446 29.18 26.75 -4.53
CA ALA A 446 30.51 26.13 -4.50
C ALA A 446 30.81 25.39 -5.81
N ARG A 447 32.10 25.30 -6.18
CA ARG A 447 32.59 24.52 -7.32
C ARG A 447 33.71 23.58 -6.85
N ILE A 448 33.41 22.30 -6.78
CA ILE A 448 34.33 21.29 -6.25
C ILE A 448 35.06 20.65 -7.42
N THR A 449 36.38 20.86 -7.49
CA THR A 449 37.22 20.28 -8.56
C THR A 449 38.01 19.12 -7.99
N HIS A 450 37.86 17.92 -8.55
CA HIS A 450 38.43 16.66 -8.04
C HIS A 450 39.92 16.46 -8.38
N HIS A 451 40.79 17.32 -7.84
CA HIS A 451 42.25 17.18 -7.87
C HIS A 451 42.76 16.48 -6.59
N ALA A 452 44.02 16.08 -6.51
CA ALA A 452 44.53 15.43 -5.30
C ALA A 452 44.34 16.32 -4.05
N GLY A 453 43.70 15.78 -2.99
CA GLY A 453 43.41 16.52 -1.74
C GLY A 453 42.18 17.45 -1.80
N TRP A 454 41.35 17.33 -2.84
CA TRP A 454 40.14 18.15 -3.01
C TRP A 454 39.15 18.05 -1.85
N GLU A 455 39.16 16.94 -1.10
CA GLU A 455 38.19 16.62 -0.04
C GLU A 455 38.18 17.68 1.08
N ASP A 456 39.34 18.21 1.46
CA ASP A 456 39.46 19.21 2.51
C ASP A 456 38.93 20.57 2.06
N SER A 457 39.23 20.95 0.82
CA SER A 457 38.71 22.18 0.21
C SER A 457 37.19 22.10 0.06
N ALA A 458 36.69 20.97 -0.44
CA ALA A 458 35.25 20.73 -0.57
C ALA A 458 34.54 20.77 0.78
N ARG A 459 35.12 20.14 1.82
CA ARG A 459 34.56 20.19 3.19
C ARG A 459 34.51 21.61 3.72
N SER A 460 35.54 22.41 3.50
CA SER A 460 35.56 23.84 3.88
C SER A 460 34.48 24.63 3.14
N ASP A 461 34.36 24.44 1.82
CA ASP A 461 33.38 25.16 1.01
C ASP A 461 31.95 24.79 1.40
N LEU A 462 31.65 23.50 1.58
CA LEU A 462 30.35 23.03 2.09
C LEU A 462 30.06 23.56 3.50
N ALA A 463 31.05 23.60 4.39
CA ALA A 463 30.90 24.14 5.74
C ALA A 463 30.53 25.63 5.73
N ARG A 464 31.04 26.43 4.77
CA ARG A 464 30.62 27.83 4.60
C ARG A 464 29.15 27.98 4.18
N LEU A 465 28.60 26.96 3.54
CA LEU A 465 27.18 26.86 3.19
C LEU A 465 26.33 26.27 4.34
N GLY A 466 26.94 25.99 5.50
CA GLY A 466 26.27 25.33 6.64
C GLY A 466 26.07 23.82 6.47
N ILE A 467 26.68 23.23 5.44
CA ILE A 467 26.63 21.78 5.18
C ILE A 467 27.84 21.14 5.86
N HIS A 468 27.58 20.34 6.89
CA HIS A 468 28.61 19.63 7.64
C HIS A 468 28.42 18.12 7.48
N PRO A 469 29.45 17.28 7.63
CA PRO A 469 29.27 15.84 7.69
C PRO A 469 28.25 15.42 8.76
N ASP A 470 27.49 14.37 8.48
CA ASP A 470 26.53 13.77 9.40
C ASP A 470 27.21 13.48 10.75
N LYS A 471 26.52 13.77 11.86
CA LYS A 471 27.04 13.48 13.20
C LYS A 471 27.16 11.96 13.30
N ARG A 472 28.37 11.43 13.53
CA ARG A 472 28.59 9.99 13.70
C ARG A 472 27.77 9.43 14.88
N GLY A 473 26.53 9.04 14.59
CA GLY A 473 25.74 8.12 15.40
C GLY A 473 26.00 6.71 14.88
N GLY A 474 27.07 6.06 15.35
CA GLY A 474 27.20 4.60 15.35
C GLY A 474 26.90 3.82 14.06
N SER A 475 27.03 4.38 12.86
CA SER A 475 27.01 3.56 11.64
C SER A 475 28.40 2.94 11.43
N THR A 476 28.56 1.71 11.91
CA THR A 476 29.74 0.87 11.67
C THR A 476 29.77 0.44 10.20
N TYR A 477 30.13 1.35 9.29
CA TYR A 477 30.63 0.97 7.99
C TYR A 477 32.09 0.51 8.18
N GLY A 478 32.25 -0.81 8.31
CA GLY A 478 33.55 -1.44 8.47
C GLY A 478 34.47 -1.19 7.27
N THR A 479 35.47 -0.35 7.47
CA THR A 479 36.68 -0.34 6.65
C THR A 479 37.51 -1.57 7.02
N ARG A 480 37.55 -2.58 6.14
CA ARG A 480 38.66 -3.55 6.17
C ARG A 480 39.86 -2.87 5.50
N SER A 481 40.81 -2.46 6.33
CA SER A 481 42.11 -1.93 5.93
C SER A 481 43.03 -3.05 5.44
N HIS A 482 43.59 -2.87 4.25
CA HIS A 482 44.93 -3.40 3.95
C HIS A 482 45.94 -2.35 4.39
N GLN A 483 46.78 -2.70 5.37
CA GLN A 483 47.90 -1.90 5.84
C GLN A 483 49.01 -1.81 4.79
N ALA A 484 49.58 -0.63 4.64
CA ALA A 484 51.00 -0.46 4.34
C ALA A 484 51.49 0.82 5.02
N GLU A 485 52.57 0.66 5.78
CA GLU A 485 53.28 1.66 6.57
C GLU A 485 53.94 2.72 5.68
N THR A 486 54.04 3.97 6.17
CA THR A 486 55.32 4.70 6.33
C THR A 486 55.09 6.08 6.93
N ALA A 487 56.12 6.54 7.65
CA ALA A 487 56.13 7.60 8.64
C ALA A 487 56.51 8.99 8.09
N ALA A 488 56.48 9.97 9.02
CA ALA A 488 56.97 11.35 8.97
C ALA A 488 56.02 12.37 8.31
N GLY A 489 55.78 13.57 8.84
CA GLY A 489 56.35 14.27 9.98
C GLY A 489 56.04 15.77 9.83
N SER A 490 55.55 16.38 10.91
CA SER A 490 55.81 17.76 11.34
C SER A 490 55.30 19.00 10.57
N ASN A 491 54.76 19.92 11.38
CA ASN A 491 54.83 21.39 11.31
C ASN A 491 53.87 22.22 10.42
N ARG A 492 52.85 22.75 11.11
CA ARG A 492 52.41 24.17 11.12
C ARG A 492 53.58 25.16 11.39
N PRO A 493 53.45 26.51 11.31
CA PRO A 493 52.23 27.36 11.31
C PRO A 493 52.29 28.58 10.36
N GLY A 494 51.25 29.42 10.35
CA GLY A 494 51.38 30.79 9.81
C GLY A 494 50.07 31.54 9.54
N THR A 495 49.55 32.19 10.56
CA THR A 495 48.45 33.18 10.59
C THR A 495 48.76 34.50 9.88
N ARG A 496 47.71 35.22 9.39
CA ARG A 496 47.44 36.69 9.50
C ARG A 496 46.45 37.13 8.39
N THR A 497 45.15 37.35 8.62
CA THR A 497 44.40 38.52 9.17
C THR A 497 44.73 39.89 8.58
N GLU A 498 43.78 40.48 7.83
CA GLU A 498 43.29 41.90 7.86
C GLU A 498 42.36 42.12 6.63
N ARG A 499 41.04 42.25 6.81
CA ARG A 499 40.22 43.46 7.02
C ARG A 499 40.15 44.44 5.84
N THR A 500 39.00 44.40 5.16
CA THR A 500 38.40 45.44 4.32
C THR A 500 37.65 46.49 5.16
N PRO A 501 37.42 47.70 4.63
CA PRO A 501 36.27 48.52 4.98
C PRO A 501 35.29 48.70 3.80
N ALA A 502 34.06 48.99 4.22
CA ALA A 502 32.83 49.09 3.44
C ALA A 502 32.63 50.45 2.76
N THR A 503 31.62 50.49 1.87
CA THR A 503 30.69 51.57 1.43
C THR A 503 30.53 51.51 -0.09
N GLY A 504 29.38 51.73 -0.73
CA GLY A 504 28.03 52.11 -0.35
C GLY A 504 27.25 52.28 -1.67
N SER A 505 25.97 51.92 -1.71
CA SER A 505 25.09 52.18 -2.86
C SER A 505 24.54 53.60 -2.83
N PRO A 506 24.06 54.10 -3.98
CA PRO A 506 22.77 54.80 -3.97
C PRO A 506 21.79 54.35 -5.07
N ARG A 507 20.52 54.34 -4.66
CA ARG A 507 19.26 54.50 -5.42
C ARG A 507 19.16 55.95 -5.98
N ASP A 508 18.33 56.40 -6.91
CA ASP A 508 17.01 56.07 -7.51
C ASP A 508 16.92 56.86 -8.84
N GLN A 509 15.98 56.55 -9.75
CA GLN A 509 15.00 57.54 -10.29
C GLN A 509 14.04 56.99 -11.37
N PHE A 510 12.90 57.66 -11.45
CA PHE A 510 11.58 57.33 -11.98
C PHE A 510 11.30 57.71 -13.46
N LEU A 511 10.10 57.29 -13.94
CA LEU A 511 9.11 57.95 -14.83
C LEU A 511 8.85 57.21 -16.17
N SER A 512 7.72 57.32 -16.88
CA SER A 512 6.26 57.30 -16.64
C SER A 512 5.57 57.43 -18.03
N GLY A 513 4.34 56.89 -18.22
CA GLY A 513 3.39 57.21 -19.31
C GLY A 513 3.39 56.27 -20.53
N GLY A 514 2.30 55.89 -21.21
CA GLY A 514 0.87 56.22 -21.19
C GLY A 514 0.19 55.50 -22.39
N ALA A 515 -1.08 55.11 -22.26
CA ALA A 515 -1.84 54.28 -23.24
C ALA A 515 -2.68 55.09 -24.26
N PRO A 516 -3.18 54.44 -25.34
CA PRO A 516 -4.62 54.48 -25.66
C PRO A 516 -5.24 53.18 -26.24
N ARG A 517 -6.59 53.05 -26.18
CA ARG A 517 -7.52 51.95 -26.63
C ARG A 517 -8.75 52.60 -27.34
N PRO A 518 -9.79 51.89 -27.89
CA PRO A 518 -9.96 50.55 -28.49
C PRO A 518 -10.83 50.57 -29.81
N PRO A 519 -11.34 49.40 -30.31
CA PRO A 519 -12.81 49.27 -30.48
C PRO A 519 -13.46 47.94 -30.02
N SER A 520 -14.80 48.00 -29.89
CA SER A 520 -15.88 47.15 -29.30
C SER A 520 -15.91 45.63 -29.59
N THR A 521 -15.95 44.70 -28.61
CA THR A 521 -17.01 44.19 -27.69
C THR A 521 -18.02 43.15 -28.25
N LYS A 522 -17.75 41.87 -27.98
CA LYS A 522 -18.75 40.86 -27.56
C LYS A 522 -18.78 40.84 -26.01
N PRO A 523 -19.87 40.42 -25.35
CA PRO A 523 -19.97 40.49 -23.89
C PRO A 523 -18.88 39.62 -23.28
N VAL A 524 -17.93 40.24 -22.57
CA VAL A 524 -16.89 39.49 -21.85
C VAL A 524 -17.61 38.69 -20.77
N ALA A 525 -17.63 37.36 -20.92
CA ALA A 525 -18.12 36.47 -19.88
C ALA A 525 -17.43 36.84 -18.56
N ARG A 526 -18.18 36.98 -17.47
CA ARG A 526 -17.60 37.35 -16.18
C ARG A 526 -16.75 36.16 -15.67
N ALA A 527 -15.62 36.44 -15.03
CA ALA A 527 -14.85 35.39 -14.36
C ALA A 527 -15.73 34.66 -13.32
N PRO A 528 -15.50 33.36 -13.05
CA PRO A 528 -16.24 32.63 -12.00
C PRO A 528 -16.18 33.37 -10.65
N LEU A 529 -17.24 33.26 -9.85
CA LEU A 529 -17.27 33.81 -8.48
C LEU A 529 -16.10 33.23 -7.68
N GLY A 530 -15.26 34.10 -7.10
CA GLY A 530 -14.08 33.72 -6.33
C GLY A 530 -12.81 33.39 -7.13
N ALA A 531 -12.83 33.53 -8.47
CA ALA A 531 -11.64 33.33 -9.29
C ALA A 531 -10.57 34.40 -9.01
N ASN A 532 -9.30 33.98 -8.95
CA ASN A 532 -8.13 34.84 -8.81
C ASN A 532 -7.62 35.39 -10.16
N PHE A 533 -8.42 35.30 -11.22
CA PHE A 533 -8.10 35.76 -12.57
C PHE A 533 -9.29 36.47 -13.22
N THR A 534 -9.02 37.30 -14.22
CA THR A 534 -10.01 37.85 -15.14
C THR A 534 -10.06 37.03 -16.43
N MET A 535 -11.20 37.04 -17.15
CA MET A 535 -11.26 36.36 -18.44
C MET A 535 -10.25 36.91 -19.46
N THR A 536 -9.86 38.18 -19.33
CA THR A 536 -8.78 38.79 -20.13
C THR A 536 -7.42 38.18 -19.80
N THR A 537 -7.05 38.06 -18.53
CA THR A 537 -5.78 37.43 -18.11
C THR A 537 -5.73 35.93 -18.46
N LEU A 538 -6.87 35.24 -18.44
CA LEU A 538 -6.95 33.85 -18.89
C LEU A 538 -6.73 33.75 -20.40
N GLN A 539 -7.31 34.66 -21.18
CA GLN A 539 -7.17 34.65 -22.65
C GLN A 539 -5.75 35.05 -23.10
N GLU A 540 -5.11 35.99 -22.42
CA GLU A 540 -3.70 36.33 -22.60
C GLU A 540 -2.77 35.17 -22.21
N CYS A 541 -3.12 34.44 -21.14
CA CYS A 541 -2.38 33.24 -20.77
C CYS A 541 -2.43 32.19 -21.89
N LEU A 542 -3.57 32.04 -22.57
CA LEU A 542 -3.78 31.01 -23.60
C LEU A 542 -3.21 31.39 -24.97
N SER A 543 -3.10 32.68 -25.29
CA SER A 543 -2.62 33.13 -26.61
C SER A 543 -1.17 32.71 -26.92
N GLY A 544 -0.37 32.43 -25.89
CA GLY A 544 1.00 31.91 -26.02
C GLY A 544 1.11 30.41 -26.26
N TYR A 545 0.00 29.66 -26.29
CA TYR A 545 0.00 28.21 -26.40
C TYR A 545 -0.82 27.74 -27.61
N ASP A 546 -0.14 27.07 -28.54
CA ASP A 546 -0.74 26.65 -29.80
C ASP A 546 -1.86 25.61 -29.60
N GLY A 547 -3.05 25.91 -30.11
CA GLY A 547 -4.26 25.07 -30.00
C GLY A 547 -5.04 25.20 -28.68
N ALA A 548 -4.56 25.97 -27.71
CA ALA A 548 -5.26 26.16 -26.45
C ALA A 548 -6.44 27.13 -26.61
N ARG A 549 -7.63 26.77 -26.10
CA ARG A 549 -8.82 27.62 -26.23
C ARG A 549 -9.75 27.52 -25.03
N ILE A 550 -10.43 28.64 -24.75
CA ILE A 550 -11.51 28.70 -23.77
C ILE A 550 -12.76 28.08 -24.40
N ASP A 551 -13.36 27.13 -23.68
CA ASP A 551 -14.67 26.57 -23.98
C ASP A 551 -15.62 26.90 -22.82
N ASP A 552 -16.11 28.14 -22.80
CA ASP A 552 -17.00 28.59 -21.73
C ASP A 552 -18.41 28.01 -21.95
N LYS A 553 -18.76 27.01 -21.15
CA LYS A 553 -20.07 26.35 -21.20
C LYS A 553 -21.03 26.91 -20.16
N ARG A 554 -20.71 28.02 -19.51
CA ARG A 554 -21.60 28.67 -18.54
C ARG A 554 -22.72 29.38 -19.30
N GLY A 555 -23.95 28.95 -19.06
CA GLY A 555 -25.16 29.50 -19.65
C GLY A 555 -26.31 29.54 -18.65
N VAL A 556 -27.52 29.89 -19.12
CA VAL A 556 -28.72 30.10 -18.27
C VAL A 556 -29.10 28.85 -17.45
N ASN A 557 -28.74 27.64 -17.91
CA ASN A 557 -29.06 26.36 -17.26
C ASN A 557 -27.91 25.78 -16.41
N GLY A 558 -26.89 26.59 -16.08
CA GLY A 558 -25.69 26.14 -15.40
C GLY A 558 -24.67 25.47 -16.32
N GLY A 559 -23.41 25.47 -15.91
CA GLY A 559 -22.27 24.98 -16.68
C GLY A 559 -20.95 25.30 -15.97
N ARG A 560 -19.82 24.90 -16.55
CA ARG A 560 -18.49 25.24 -16.01
C ARG A 560 -17.64 25.93 -17.07
N LEU A 561 -16.69 26.73 -16.62
CA LEU A 561 -15.66 27.29 -17.49
C LEU A 561 -14.64 26.20 -17.82
N TRP A 562 -14.44 25.91 -19.10
CA TRP A 562 -13.45 24.94 -19.55
C TRP A 562 -12.32 25.60 -20.34
N VAL A 563 -11.14 24.97 -20.27
CA VAL A 563 -10.00 25.27 -21.13
C VAL A 563 -9.52 23.97 -21.76
N GLN A 564 -9.46 23.95 -23.08
CA GLN A 564 -8.92 22.84 -23.85
C GLN A 564 -7.43 23.08 -24.09
N ASP A 565 -6.62 22.07 -23.79
CA ASP A 565 -5.19 22.03 -24.09
C ASP A 565 -4.86 20.73 -24.82
N PRO A 566 -5.09 20.69 -26.15
CA PRO A 566 -4.98 19.46 -26.94
C PRO A 566 -3.55 18.89 -27.02
N LYS A 567 -2.53 19.68 -26.64
CA LYS A 567 -1.13 19.26 -26.65
C LYS A 567 -0.59 18.96 -25.25
N HIS A 568 -1.43 19.02 -24.21
CA HIS A 568 -1.08 18.77 -22.81
C HIS A 568 0.21 19.51 -22.39
N GLN A 569 0.28 20.80 -22.72
CA GLN A 569 1.45 21.64 -22.50
C GLN A 569 1.61 21.91 -20.99
N TYR A 570 2.75 21.48 -20.45
CA TYR A 570 3.02 21.53 -19.00
C TYR A 570 2.99 22.97 -18.43
N GLU A 571 3.57 23.94 -19.14
CA GLU A 571 3.57 25.35 -18.72
C GLU A 571 2.16 25.95 -18.67
N LEU A 572 1.29 25.56 -19.61
CA LEU A 572 -0.10 25.97 -19.58
C LEU A 572 -0.84 25.31 -18.41
N SER A 573 -0.58 24.03 -18.16
CA SER A 573 -1.15 23.28 -17.05
C SER A 573 -0.84 23.93 -15.69
N LYS A 574 0.42 24.35 -15.48
CA LYS A 574 0.85 25.04 -14.25
C LYS A 574 0.15 26.39 -14.06
N LYS A 575 0.02 27.18 -15.14
CA LYS A 575 -0.69 28.47 -15.09
C LYS A 575 -2.18 28.27 -14.81
N LEU A 576 -2.81 27.25 -15.41
CA LEU A 576 -4.22 26.93 -15.17
C LEU A 576 -4.48 26.45 -13.73
N VAL A 577 -3.57 25.64 -13.15
CA VAL A 577 -3.63 25.28 -11.72
C VAL A 577 -3.48 26.52 -10.84
N GLY A 578 -2.57 27.45 -11.19
CA GLY A 578 -2.43 28.75 -10.51
C GLY A 578 -3.70 29.61 -10.58
N PHE A 579 -4.48 29.46 -11.64
CA PHE A 579 -5.81 30.04 -11.81
C PHE A 579 -6.94 29.20 -11.21
N GLY A 580 -6.65 28.16 -10.42
CA GLY A 580 -7.67 27.35 -9.74
C GLY A 580 -8.37 26.29 -10.61
N PHE A 581 -7.93 26.07 -11.85
CA PHE A 581 -8.48 25.01 -12.69
C PHE A 581 -8.05 23.62 -12.23
N LYS A 582 -8.95 22.64 -12.42
CA LYS A 582 -8.73 21.21 -12.18
C LYS A 582 -8.78 20.44 -13.49
N TRP A 583 -8.00 19.36 -13.59
CA TRP A 583 -8.03 18.48 -14.75
C TRP A 583 -9.21 17.51 -14.69
N SER A 584 -9.83 17.24 -15.85
CA SER A 584 -10.85 16.19 -16.01
C SER A 584 -10.36 15.11 -16.97
N GLU A 585 -10.07 13.92 -16.45
CA GLU A 585 -9.69 12.77 -17.28
C GLU A 585 -10.80 12.35 -18.26
N LYS A 586 -12.07 12.50 -17.87
CA LYS A 586 -13.21 12.13 -18.71
C LYS A 586 -13.35 13.01 -19.96
N ARG A 587 -12.96 14.28 -19.88
CA ARG A 587 -13.09 15.25 -20.99
C ARG A 587 -11.77 15.68 -21.61
N GLN A 588 -10.64 15.23 -21.05
CA GLN A 588 -9.30 15.64 -21.45
C GLN A 588 -9.17 17.17 -21.54
N ALA A 589 -9.73 17.87 -20.54
CA ALA A 589 -9.77 19.33 -20.49
C ALA A 589 -9.74 19.83 -19.04
N TRP A 590 -9.29 21.08 -18.88
CA TRP A 590 -9.27 21.79 -17.61
C TRP A 590 -10.64 22.42 -17.34
N TYR A 591 -11.14 22.35 -16.12
CA TYR A 591 -12.34 23.06 -15.69
C TYR A 591 -12.09 23.89 -14.45
N HIS A 592 -12.72 25.05 -14.37
CA HIS A 592 -12.76 25.80 -13.13
C HIS A 592 -13.91 25.28 -12.26
N PRO A 593 -13.65 24.80 -11.04
CA PRO A 593 -14.71 24.51 -10.09
C PRO A 593 -15.32 25.85 -9.66
N GLU A 594 -16.59 26.09 -9.98
CA GLU A 594 -17.33 27.20 -9.35
C GLU A 594 -17.67 26.77 -7.90
N ALA A 595 -17.58 27.71 -6.96
CA ALA A 595 -17.94 27.48 -5.56
C ALA A 595 -19.45 27.28 -5.40
#